data_AF-A0A931R9D4-F1
#
_entry.id   AF-A0A931R9D4-F1
#
_cell.length_a   1.000
_cell.length_b   1.000
_cell.length_c   1.000
_cell.angle_alpha   90.00
_cell.angle_beta   90.00
_cell.angle_gamma   90.00
#
_symmetry.space_group_name_H-M   'P 1'
#
loop_
_entity.id
_entity.type
_entity.pdbx_description
1 polymer ?
#
loop_
_entity_poly.entity_id
_entity_poly.type
_entity_poly.pdbx_seq_one_letter_code
_entity_poly.pdbx_strand_id
1 'polypeptide(L)'
;MPEIAREVFAYFQGNPVLYAAMAFIAGFLAHKTVARDASSAFIPSAIIGAVGLFLGQFVLLYFGLREYLDKLPEFRLFFDFLTAYVGSFIVATLIHFIKPL
;
A
#
# COMPACT_ATOMS: atom_id res chain seq x y z
N MET A 1 -9.12 -15.93 7.68
CA MET A 1 -9.00 -14.77 6.75
C MET A 1 -9.37 -13.45 7.40
N PRO A 2 -10.52 -13.30 8.08
CA PRO A 2 -10.85 -12.05 8.79
C PRO A 2 -9.88 -11.71 9.92
N GLU A 3 -9.19 -12.70 10.48
CA GLU A 3 -8.15 -12.52 11.51
C GLU A 3 -6.97 -11.71 10.98
N ILE A 4 -6.46 -12.06 9.80
CA ILE A 4 -5.33 -11.38 9.14
C ILE A 4 -5.70 -9.93 8.81
N ALA A 5 -6.93 -9.71 8.32
CA ALA A 5 -7.40 -8.35 8.06
C ALA A 5 -7.42 -7.51 9.35
N ARG A 6 -7.89 -8.08 10.47
CA ARG A 6 -7.85 -7.39 11.77
C ARG A 6 -6.43 -7.10 12.23
N GLU A 7 -5.48 -8.00 11.99
CA GLU A 7 -4.07 -7.77 12.31
C GLU A 7 -3.44 -6.65 11.48
N VAL A 8 -3.79 -6.55 10.19
CA VAL A 8 -3.37 -5.41 9.34
C VAL A 8 -3.92 -4.10 9.91
N PHE A 9 -5.20 -4.05 10.30
CA PHE A 9 -5.78 -2.86 10.90
C PHE A 9 -5.14 -2.49 12.24
N ALA A 10 -4.89 -3.48 13.11
CA ALA A 10 -4.18 -3.27 14.36
C ALA A 10 -2.75 -2.74 14.12
N TYR A 11 -2.08 -3.22 13.07
CA TYR A 11 -0.76 -2.72 12.69
C TYR A 11 -0.80 -1.24 12.29
N PHE A 12 -1.81 -0.83 11.51
CA PHE A 12 -1.98 0.58 11.13
C PHE A 12 -2.28 1.50 12.31
N GLN A 13 -2.97 1.00 13.33
CA GLN A 13 -3.26 1.76 14.55
C GLN A 13 -2.01 2.10 15.37
N GLY A 14 -0.89 1.39 15.17
CA GLY A 14 0.38 1.72 15.84
C GLY A 14 0.93 3.09 15.46
N ASN A 15 0.72 3.54 14.22
CA ASN A 15 1.02 4.91 13.79
C ASN A 15 0.17 5.30 12.56
N PRO A 16 -1.09 5.71 12.78
CA PRO A 16 -2.04 5.91 11.69
C PRO A 16 -1.63 7.06 10.76
N VAL A 17 -0.98 8.09 11.29
CA VAL A 17 -0.50 9.24 10.51
C VAL A 17 0.59 8.82 9.53
N LEU A 18 1.55 8.02 10.00
CA LEU A 18 2.63 7.49 9.17
C LEU A 18 2.08 6.64 8.03
N TYR A 19 1.21 5.68 8.33
CA TYR A 19 0.64 4.80 7.31
C TYR A 19 -0.28 5.53 6.33
N ALA A 20 -1.02 6.54 6.79
CA ALA A 20 -1.79 7.40 5.90
C ALA A 20 -0.88 8.18 4.93
N ALA A 21 0.23 8.74 5.42
CA ALA A 21 1.22 9.42 4.58
C ALA A 21 1.87 8.45 3.59
N MET A 22 2.26 7.25 4.04
CA MET A 22 2.81 6.21 3.17
C MET A 22 1.83 5.80 2.08
N ALA A 23 0.58 5.50 2.45
CA ALA A 23 -0.47 5.15 1.51
C ALA A 23 -0.63 6.25 0.45
N PHE A 24 -0.69 7.51 0.87
CA PHE A 24 -0.83 8.63 -0.05
C PHE A 24 0.36 8.74 -1.03
N ILE A 25 1.59 8.71 -0.52
CA ILE A 25 2.80 8.82 -1.35
C ILE A 25 2.92 7.61 -2.29
N ALA A 26 2.75 6.40 -1.79
CA ALA A 26 2.80 5.16 -2.57
C ALA A 26 1.73 5.15 -3.67
N GLY A 27 0.50 5.52 -3.32
CA GLY A 27 -0.62 5.61 -4.25
C GLY A 27 -0.38 6.66 -5.35
N PHE A 28 0.11 7.85 -4.98
CA PHE A 28 0.45 8.90 -5.94
C PHE A 28 1.56 8.48 -6.91
N LEU A 29 2.64 7.87 -6.40
CA LEU A 29 3.73 7.38 -7.23
C LEU A 29 3.25 6.27 -8.16
N ALA A 30 2.53 5.27 -7.64
CA ALA A 30 1.99 4.17 -8.43
C ALA A 30 1.05 4.67 -9.54
N HIS A 31 0.17 5.61 -9.20
CA HIS A 31 -0.77 6.18 -10.15
C HIS A 31 -0.06 6.93 -11.28
N LYS A 32 0.97 7.72 -10.95
CA LYS A 32 1.80 8.41 -11.96
C LYS A 32 2.61 7.45 -12.82
N THR A 33 3.05 6.32 -12.26
CA THR A 33 3.76 5.27 -13.00
C THR A 33 2.85 4.60 -14.04
N VAL A 34 1.59 4.33 -13.68
CA VAL A 34 0.63 3.64 -14.55
C VAL A 34 -0.02 4.59 -15.55
N ALA A 35 -0.47 5.77 -15.10
CA ALA A 35 -1.12 6.78 -15.91
C ALA A 35 -0.25 8.06 -15.92
N ARG A 36 0.59 8.21 -16.95
CA ARG A 36 1.58 9.29 -17.07
C ARG A 36 0.96 10.71 -17.02
N ASP A 37 -0.30 10.84 -17.42
CA ASP A 37 -1.05 12.11 -17.45
C ASP A 37 -1.94 12.35 -16.21
N ALA A 38 -1.89 11.48 -15.19
CA ALA A 38 -2.75 11.55 -14.01
C ALA A 38 -2.39 12.67 -13.01
N SER A 39 -1.83 13.80 -13.48
CA SER A 39 -1.25 14.86 -12.65
C SER A 39 -2.24 15.60 -11.74
N SER A 40 -3.55 15.38 -11.88
CA SER A 40 -4.60 16.10 -11.14
C SER A 40 -5.46 15.23 -10.21
N ALA A 41 -5.28 13.91 -10.22
CA ALA A 41 -6.16 12.98 -9.51
C ALA A 41 -5.69 12.67 -8.08
N PHE A 42 -5.80 13.65 -7.18
CA PHE A 42 -5.48 13.52 -5.75
C PHE A 42 -6.34 12.43 -5.06
N ILE A 43 -7.66 12.44 -5.29
CA ILE A 43 -8.60 11.52 -4.64
C ILE A 43 -8.38 10.06 -5.09
N PRO A 44 -8.27 9.75 -6.40
CA PRO A 44 -7.96 8.39 -6.86
C PRO A 44 -6.63 7.88 -6.30
N SER A 45 -5.61 8.73 -6.24
CA SER A 45 -4.29 8.36 -5.70
C SER A 45 -4.37 7.94 -4.23
N ALA A 46 -5.16 8.64 -3.42
CA ALA A 46 -5.35 8.28 -2.01
C ALA A 46 -6.05 6.92 -1.84
N ILE A 47 -7.07 6.63 -2.66
CA ILE A 47 -7.80 5.36 -2.62
C ILE A 47 -6.89 4.21 -3.08
N ILE A 48 -6.19 4.38 -4.20
CA ILE A 48 -5.19 3.43 -4.71
C ILE A 48 -4.13 3.15 -3.65
N GLY A 49 -3.68 4.20 -2.97
CA GLY A 49 -2.77 4.16 -1.84
C GLY A 49 -3.27 3.29 -0.70
N ALA A 50 -4.46 3.60 -0.19
CA ALA A 50 -5.05 2.91 0.96
C ALA A 50 -5.31 1.43 0.67
N VAL A 51 -5.91 1.13 -0.49
CA VAL A 51 -6.19 -0.26 -0.89
C VAL A 51 -4.88 -1.01 -1.15
N GLY A 52 -3.91 -0.38 -1.81
CA GLY A 52 -2.61 -0.96 -2.08
C GLY A 52 -1.81 -1.28 -0.83
N LEU A 53 -1.75 -0.34 0.13
CA LEU A 53 -1.12 -0.55 1.44
C LEU A 53 -1.78 -1.72 2.19
N PHE A 54 -3.12 -1.75 2.23
CA PHE A 54 -3.84 -2.84 2.89
C PHE A 54 -3.53 -4.19 2.25
N LEU A 55 -3.65 -4.30 0.93
CA LEU A 55 -3.39 -5.56 0.22
C LEU A 55 -1.94 -6.01 0.35
N GLY A 56 -0.99 -5.08 0.24
CA GLY A 56 0.43 -5.40 0.41
C GLY A 56 0.73 -5.97 1.80
N GLN A 57 0.23 -5.32 2.85
CA GLN A 57 0.42 -5.78 4.22
C GLN A 57 -0.33 -7.09 4.51
N PHE A 58 -1.53 -7.24 3.94
CA PHE A 58 -2.29 -8.49 4.01
C PHE A 58 -1.48 -9.66 3.42
N VAL A 59 -0.85 -9.46 2.26
CA VAL A 59 0.00 -10.48 1.62
C VAL A 59 1.21 -10.82 2.48
N LEU A 60 1.91 -9.83 3.04
CA LEU A 60 3.05 -10.08 3.93
C LEU A 60 2.67 -10.92 5.15
N LEU A 61 1.54 -10.59 5.78
CA LEU A 61 1.04 -11.33 6.93
C LEU A 61 0.55 -12.73 6.54
N TYR A 62 -0.18 -12.85 5.43
CA TYR A 62 -0.70 -14.13 4.94
C TYR A 62 0.41 -15.14 4.65
N PHE A 63 1.54 -14.69 4.11
CA PHE A 63 2.70 -15.55 3.83
C PHE A 63 3.68 -15.67 5.02
N GLY A 64 3.37 -15.10 6.19
CA GLY A 64 4.25 -15.17 7.36
C GLY A 64 5.57 -14.41 7.21
N LEU A 65 5.67 -13.49 6.23
CA LEU A 65 6.88 -12.71 5.95
C LEU A 65 7.18 -11.67 7.05
N ARG A 66 6.18 -11.33 7.87
CA ARG A 66 6.31 -10.36 8.95
C ARG A 66 7.35 -10.76 9.99
N GLU A 67 7.44 -12.04 10.34
CA GLU A 67 8.41 -12.55 11.32
C GLU A 67 9.86 -12.37 10.86
N TYR A 68 10.08 -12.37 9.54
CA TYR A 68 11.40 -12.11 8.96
C TYR A 68 11.73 -10.61 8.98
N LEU A 69 10.75 -9.77 8.70
CA LEU A 69 10.89 -8.31 8.76
C LEU A 69 11.09 -7.80 10.19
N ASP A 70 10.50 -8.48 11.19
CA ASP A 70 10.68 -8.15 12.61
C ASP A 70 12.14 -8.29 13.07
N LYS A 71 12.95 -9.13 12.39
CA LYS A 71 14.38 -9.30 12.63
C LYS A 71 15.23 -8.17 12.04
N LEU A 72 14.64 -7.32 11.18
CA LEU A 72 15.30 -6.21 10.49
C LEU A 72 14.57 -4.88 10.77
N PRO A 73 14.52 -4.43 12.04
CA PRO A 73 13.71 -3.30 12.45
C PRO A 73 14.10 -1.99 11.75
N GLU A 74 15.38 -1.82 11.41
CA GLU A 74 15.92 -0.64 10.72
C GLU A 74 15.35 -0.47 9.31
N PHE A 75 15.03 -1.57 8.63
CA PHE A 75 14.50 -1.58 7.27
C PHE A 75 12.98 -1.70 7.21
N ARG A 76 12.32 -1.88 8.35
CA ARG A 76 10.88 -2.13 8.42
C ARG A 76 10.06 -1.06 7.71
N LEU A 77 10.38 0.20 7.96
CA LEU A 77 9.72 1.35 7.34
C LEU A 77 9.85 1.33 5.81
N PHE A 78 11.04 0.97 5.32
CA PHE A 78 11.32 0.86 3.90
C PHE A 78 10.53 -0.29 3.26
N PHE A 79 10.48 -1.46 3.91
CA PHE A 79 9.69 -2.60 3.43
C PHE A 79 8.20 -2.30 3.45
N ASP A 80 7.70 -1.64 4.49
CA ASP A 80 6.29 -1.23 4.57
C ASP A 80 5.93 -0.30 3.40
N PHE A 81 6.82 0.67 3.10
CA PHE A 81 6.64 1.57 1.97
C PHE A 81 6.75 0.86 0.61
N LEU A 82 7.72 -0.04 0.44
CA LEU A 82 7.91 -0.83 -0.78
C LEU A 82 6.67 -1.68 -1.05
N THR A 83 6.18 -2.36 -0.02
CA THR A 83 4.98 -3.19 -0.10
C THR A 83 3.74 -2.35 -0.39
N ALA A 84 3.61 -1.16 0.20
CA ALA A 84 2.56 -0.21 -0.14
C ALA A 84 2.61 0.20 -1.61
N TYR A 85 3.81 0.54 -2.11
CA TYR A 85 4.01 0.92 -3.50
C TYR A 85 3.65 -0.21 -4.47
N VAL A 86 4.14 -1.43 -4.23
CA VAL A 86 3.83 -2.60 -5.08
C VAL A 86 2.33 -2.89 -5.07
N GLY A 87 1.70 -2.88 -3.89
CA GLY A 87 0.25 -3.07 -3.78
C GLY A 87 -0.53 -1.99 -4.53
N SER A 88 -0.14 -0.72 -4.37
CA SER A 88 -0.76 0.42 -5.06
C SER A 88 -0.54 0.35 -6.57
N PHE A 89 0.61 -0.11 -7.04
CA PHE A 89 0.88 -0.29 -8.47
C PHE A 89 -0.07 -1.32 -9.09
N ILE A 90 -0.28 -2.46 -8.41
CA ILE A 90 -1.23 -3.48 -8.86
C ILE A 90 -2.64 -2.89 -8.91
N VAL A 91 -3.08 -2.20 -7.85
CA VAL A 91 -4.42 -1.58 -7.80
C VAL A 91 -4.58 -0.53 -8.91
N ALA A 92 -3.61 0.36 -9.10
CA ALA A 92 -3.63 1.37 -10.15
C ALA A 92 -3.72 0.72 -11.55
N THR A 93 -2.94 -0.33 -11.79
CA THR A 93 -2.93 -1.08 -13.05
C THR A 93 -4.29 -1.69 -13.34
N LEU A 94 -4.91 -2.32 -12.34
CA LEU A 94 -6.24 -2.91 -12.48
C LEU A 94 -7.30 -1.86 -12.79
N ILE A 95 -7.28 -0.72 -12.10
CA ILE A 95 -8.22 0.37 -12.36
C ILE A 95 -8.03 0.91 -13.79
N HIS A 96 -6.79 1.20 -14.18
CA HIS A 96 -6.48 1.72 -15.52
C HIS A 96 -6.88 0.73 -16.62
N PHE A 97 -6.76 -0.58 -16.38
CA PHE A 97 -7.20 -1.61 -17.32
C PHE A 97 -8.72 -1.63 -17.51
N ILE A 98 -9.49 -1.45 -16.43
CA ILE A 98 -10.97 -1.42 -16.48
C ILE A 98 -11.47 -0.11 -17.10
N LYS A 99 -10.86 1.00 -16.71
CA LYS A 99 -11.19 2.33 -17.22
C LYS A 99 -9.88 3.12 -17.31
N PRO A 100 -9.41 3.44 -18.53
CA PRO A 100 -8.23 4.26 -18.69
C PRO A 100 -8.40 5.56 -17.91
N LEU A 101 -7.56 5.72 -16.91
CA LEU A 101 -7.41 6.93 -16.10
C LEU A 101 -6.49 7.91 -16.81
#